data_AF-A0A2S3ZE74-F1
#
_entry.id   AF-A0A2S3ZE74-F1
#
_cell.length_a   1.000
_cell.length_b   1.000
_cell.length_c   1.000
_cell.angle_alpha   90.00
_cell.angle_beta   90.00
_cell.angle_gamma   90.00
#
_symmetry.space_group_name_H-M   'P 1'
#
loop_
_entity.id
_entity.type
_entity.pdbx_description
1 polymer ?
#
loop_
_entity_poly.entity_id
_entity_poly.type
_entity_poly.pdbx_seq_one_letter_code
_entity_poly.pdbx_strand_id
1 'polypeptide(L)'
;MTTIRAATAAGAGLLVLAVLTGCTTGDASFLPDTDRTPQATAAASAPIEGDSNGDGKLSEFEKQVLTMNAPRDITLHDGTVVVVTPGQPLPQPVIDQIAADAAPGAAQAQTADEFAPIAGMRSIREVASSYANELGRIVVIVYRDDFGYWGSISSVDASGGTGLAGTSDQEAMVAAVTDWAESHDAYMVVVE
;
A
#
# COMPACT_ATOMS: atom_id res chain seq x y z
N MET A 1 36.04 -21.58 19.56
CA MET A 1 36.61 -20.92 20.77
C MET A 1 36.70 -19.44 20.42
N THR A 2 35.90 -18.52 20.96
CA THR A 2 35.49 -18.31 22.36
C THR A 2 34.11 -17.62 22.41
N THR A 3 33.30 -18.01 23.38
CA THR A 3 31.91 -17.57 23.68
C THR A 3 31.86 -16.25 24.47
N ILE A 4 30.71 -15.57 24.51
CA ILE A 4 30.02 -14.88 25.67
C ILE A 4 28.95 -13.93 25.07
N ARG A 5 27.66 -14.29 25.04
CA ARG A 5 26.54 -14.18 26.02
C ARG A 5 25.65 -12.94 25.82
N ALA A 6 24.35 -13.23 25.86
CA ALA A 6 23.18 -12.38 25.66
C ALA A 6 22.88 -11.42 26.82
N ALA A 7 22.02 -10.43 26.56
CA ALA A 7 21.14 -9.83 27.56
C ALA A 7 19.79 -9.45 26.93
N THR A 8 18.80 -10.33 27.12
CA THR A 8 17.36 -10.04 27.04
C THR A 8 16.93 -9.25 28.27
N ALA A 9 16.17 -8.17 28.09
CA ALA A 9 15.46 -7.50 29.18
C ALA A 9 13.95 -7.63 28.95
N ALA A 10 13.34 -8.56 29.68
CA ALA A 10 11.92 -8.62 29.94
C ALA A 10 11.61 -7.89 31.25
N GLY A 11 10.43 -7.25 31.35
CA GLY A 11 9.93 -6.66 32.59
C GLY A 11 8.65 -5.86 32.32
N ALA A 12 7.51 -6.54 32.22
CA ALA A 12 6.58 -6.80 33.33
C ALA A 12 5.60 -5.62 33.54
N GLY A 13 4.36 -5.82 33.09
CA GLY A 13 3.26 -4.93 33.40
C GLY A 13 2.75 -5.08 34.83
N LEU A 14 1.96 -4.10 35.27
CA LEU A 14 0.97 -4.31 36.33
C LEU A 14 -0.21 -3.33 36.15
N LEU A 15 -1.39 -3.92 35.98
CA LEU A 15 -2.72 -3.31 36.08
C LEU A 15 -3.02 -2.89 37.52
N VAL A 16 -3.69 -1.75 37.73
CA VAL A 16 -4.58 -1.55 38.87
C VAL A 16 -5.86 -0.85 38.41
N LEU A 17 -6.93 -1.63 38.37
CA LEU A 17 -8.34 -1.22 38.29
C LEU A 17 -8.74 -0.64 39.66
N ALA A 18 -9.18 0.61 39.73
CA ALA A 18 -9.84 1.16 40.91
C ALA A 18 -11.36 1.11 40.70
N VAL A 19 -11.99 0.06 41.21
CA VAL A 19 -13.45 -0.05 41.36
C VAL A 19 -13.83 0.70 42.64
N LEU A 20 -14.47 1.86 42.50
CA LEU A 20 -15.10 2.54 43.62
C LEU A 20 -16.55 2.06 43.76
N THR A 21 -16.71 1.26 44.80
CA THR A 21 -17.90 0.78 45.47
C THR A 21 -19.02 1.81 45.60
N GLY A 22 -20.22 1.43 45.20
CA GLY A 22 -21.46 2.05 45.67
C GLY A 22 -21.83 1.56 47.07
N CYS A 23 -22.36 2.46 47.89
CA CYS A 23 -23.21 2.16 49.04
C CYS A 23 -24.35 3.18 49.09
N THR A 24 -25.58 2.66 49.05
CA THR A 24 -26.85 3.32 49.37
C THR A 24 -26.94 3.48 50.91
N THR A 25 -27.79 4.24 51.61
CA THR A 25 -28.99 5.06 51.40
C THR A 25 -29.10 5.95 52.66
N GLY A 26 -29.63 7.18 52.59
CA GLY A 26 -29.94 7.96 53.79
C GLY A 26 -30.63 9.29 53.48
N ASP A 27 -31.92 9.37 53.84
CA ASP A 27 -32.88 10.42 53.54
C ASP A 27 -32.48 11.86 53.97
N ALA A 28 -32.74 12.82 53.10
CA ALA A 28 -33.09 14.20 53.46
C ALA A 28 -33.90 14.85 52.33
N SER A 29 -35.18 15.13 52.62
CA SER A 29 -36.19 15.69 51.73
C SER A 29 -35.87 17.10 51.23
N PHE A 30 -35.98 17.34 49.92
CA PHE A 30 -36.37 18.64 49.34
C PHE A 30 -37.01 18.40 47.97
N LEU A 31 -38.31 18.69 47.82
CA LEU A 31 -38.92 19.00 46.51
C LEU A 31 -38.45 20.43 46.12
N PRO A 32 -38.23 20.78 44.83
CA PRO A 32 -39.24 20.60 43.79
C PRO A 32 -38.73 20.31 42.36
N ASP A 33 -39.72 20.14 41.48
CA ASP A 33 -39.78 20.67 40.11
C ASP A 33 -39.58 19.72 38.90
N THR A 34 -40.61 19.85 38.05
CA THR A 34 -40.70 19.70 36.58
C THR A 34 -40.33 18.39 35.89
N ASP A 35 -41.30 17.92 35.09
CA ASP A 35 -41.14 17.27 33.78
C ASP A 35 -39.71 16.87 33.42
N ARG A 36 -39.27 15.71 33.90
CA ARG A 36 -38.11 15.04 33.31
C ARG A 36 -38.59 14.38 32.02
N THR A 37 -38.76 15.18 30.97
CA THR A 37 -38.71 14.66 29.60
C THR A 37 -37.49 13.76 29.53
N PRO A 38 -37.58 12.52 29.01
CA PRO A 38 -36.41 11.68 28.83
C PRO A 38 -35.39 12.51 28.07
N GLN A 39 -34.29 12.84 28.75
CA GLN A 39 -33.19 13.55 28.11
C GLN A 39 -32.73 12.62 27.01
N ALA A 40 -33.09 12.95 25.77
CA ALA A 40 -32.67 12.21 24.59
C ALA A 40 -31.15 12.13 24.70
N THR A 41 -30.66 10.93 25.00
CA THR A 41 -29.24 10.66 24.95
C THR A 41 -28.88 10.93 23.51
N ALA A 42 -28.17 12.03 23.25
CA ALA A 42 -27.68 12.34 21.92
C ALA A 42 -26.96 11.08 21.46
N ALA A 43 -27.47 10.44 20.41
CA ALA A 43 -26.80 9.30 19.82
C ALA A 43 -25.39 9.78 19.49
N ALA A 44 -24.38 9.13 20.08
CA ALA A 44 -23.01 9.40 19.68
C ALA A 44 -22.96 9.20 18.17
N SER A 45 -22.61 10.26 17.43
CA SER A 45 -22.47 10.20 15.98
C SER A 45 -21.58 9.00 15.66
N ALA A 46 -22.01 8.17 14.72
CA ALA A 46 -21.18 7.06 14.26
C ALA A 46 -19.84 7.65 13.77
N PRO A 47 -18.70 6.98 14.06
CA PRO A 47 -17.42 7.39 13.51
C PRO A 47 -17.50 7.55 12.00
N ILE A 48 -16.98 8.64 11.47
CA ILE A 48 -16.90 8.88 10.03
C ILE A 48 -15.63 8.21 9.51
N GLU A 49 -15.75 7.39 8.47
CA GLU A 49 -14.58 6.77 7.84
C GLU A 49 -13.63 7.84 7.30
N GLY A 50 -12.34 7.74 7.63
CA GLY A 50 -11.30 8.70 7.24
C GLY A 50 -11.20 9.95 8.12
N ASP A 51 -12.11 10.15 9.08
CA ASP A 51 -11.97 11.15 10.14
C ASP A 51 -10.90 10.65 11.13
N SER A 52 -9.66 11.07 10.86
CA SER A 52 -8.48 10.56 11.57
C SER A 52 -8.27 11.28 12.90
N ASN A 53 -8.88 12.46 13.06
CA ASN A 53 -8.73 13.30 14.25
C ASN A 53 -9.97 13.23 15.19
N GLY A 54 -11.08 12.64 14.74
CA GLY A 54 -12.31 12.44 15.50
C GLY A 54 -13.11 13.72 15.73
N ASP A 55 -12.94 14.75 14.90
CA ASP A 55 -13.65 16.03 15.05
C ASP A 55 -15.08 16.02 14.49
N GLY A 56 -15.48 14.90 13.87
CA GLY A 56 -16.80 14.69 13.30
C GLY A 56 -16.97 15.31 11.91
N LYS A 57 -15.89 15.71 11.25
CA LYS A 57 -15.86 16.25 9.88
C LYS A 57 -14.63 15.71 9.14
N LEU A 58 -14.72 15.68 7.80
CA LEU A 58 -13.55 15.42 6.96
C LEU A 58 -12.94 16.75 6.53
N SER A 59 -11.66 16.95 6.88
CA SER A 59 -10.83 18.00 6.29
C SER A 59 -10.63 17.77 4.79
N GLU A 60 -10.23 18.80 4.05
CA GLU A 60 -9.90 18.66 2.62
C GLU A 60 -8.75 17.67 2.40
N PHE A 61 -7.80 17.59 3.34
CA PHE A 61 -6.73 16.61 3.31
C PHE A 61 -7.26 15.17 3.45
N GLU A 62 -8.14 14.92 4.43
CA GLU A 62 -8.72 13.58 4.64
C GLU A 62 -9.59 13.16 3.45
N LYS A 63 -10.35 14.08 2.86
CA LYS A 63 -11.09 13.81 1.60
C LYS A 63 -10.16 13.44 0.46
N GLN A 64 -9.04 14.13 0.33
CA GLN A 64 -8.05 13.83 -0.69
C GLN A 64 -7.42 12.45 -0.46
N VAL A 65 -7.04 12.12 0.78
CA VAL A 65 -6.50 10.81 1.15
C VAL A 65 -7.51 9.68 0.88
N LEU A 66 -8.79 9.88 1.23
CA LEU A 66 -9.86 8.92 0.91
C LEU A 66 -10.00 8.71 -0.60
N THR A 67 -9.96 9.80 -1.37
CA THR A 67 -10.05 9.71 -2.84
C THR A 67 -8.86 8.97 -3.44
N MET A 68 -7.64 9.22 -2.93
CA MET A 68 -6.44 8.54 -3.40
C MET A 68 -6.44 7.04 -3.09
N ASN A 69 -7.03 6.64 -1.96
CA ASN A 69 -7.10 5.24 -1.52
C ASN A 69 -8.41 4.53 -1.88
N ALA A 70 -9.30 5.18 -2.64
CA ALA A 70 -10.55 4.57 -3.07
C ALA A 70 -10.28 3.37 -4.00
N PRO A 71 -11.04 2.28 -3.89
CA PRO A 71 -10.97 1.16 -4.84
C PRO A 71 -11.20 1.62 -6.29
N ARG A 72 -10.54 0.93 -7.22
CA ARG A 72 -10.54 1.24 -8.65
C ARG A 72 -10.95 0.02 -9.45
N ASP A 73 -11.82 0.24 -10.44
CA ASP A 73 -12.22 -0.79 -11.39
C ASP A 73 -11.22 -0.83 -12.55
N ILE A 74 -10.50 -1.93 -12.68
CA ILE A 74 -9.54 -2.18 -13.76
C ILE A 74 -10.18 -3.12 -14.77
N THR A 75 -10.30 -2.68 -16.02
CA THR A 75 -10.82 -3.51 -17.11
C THR A 75 -9.67 -4.26 -17.76
N LEU A 76 -9.72 -5.59 -17.74
CA LEU A 76 -8.77 -6.45 -18.41
C LEU A 76 -9.04 -6.52 -19.92
N HIS A 77 -8.07 -7.01 -20.70
CA HIS A 77 -8.16 -7.15 -22.16
C HIS A 77 -9.28 -8.10 -22.61
N ASP A 78 -9.68 -9.05 -21.77
CA ASP A 78 -10.82 -9.94 -22.02
C ASP A 78 -12.18 -9.30 -21.69
N GLY A 79 -12.17 -8.06 -21.20
CA GLY A 79 -13.35 -7.29 -20.79
C GLY A 79 -13.80 -7.52 -19.34
N THR A 80 -13.12 -8.40 -18.59
CA THR A 80 -13.39 -8.62 -17.17
C THR A 80 -13.00 -7.40 -16.36
N VAL A 81 -13.80 -7.03 -15.36
CA VAL A 81 -13.49 -5.93 -14.43
C VAL A 81 -13.01 -6.51 -13.11
N VAL A 82 -11.86 -6.04 -12.64
CA VAL A 82 -11.26 -6.41 -11.36
C VAL A 82 -11.13 -5.18 -10.48
N VAL A 83 -11.61 -5.28 -9.24
CA VAL A 83 -11.47 -4.21 -8.25
C VAL A 83 -10.07 -4.27 -7.64
N VAL A 84 -9.33 -3.17 -7.73
CA VAL A 84 -8.04 -2.98 -7.06
C VAL A 84 -8.21 -1.96 -5.95
N THR A 85 -7.88 -2.35 -4.72
CA THR A 85 -7.81 -1.41 -3.60
C THR A 85 -6.37 -0.93 -3.44
N PRO A 86 -6.10 0.38 -3.57
CA PRO A 86 -4.77 0.93 -3.40
C PRO A 86 -4.13 0.49 -2.07
N GLY A 87 -2.95 -0.14 -2.13
CA GLY A 87 -2.18 -0.54 -0.94
C GLY A 87 -2.50 -1.95 -0.45
N GLN A 88 -3.41 -2.65 -1.15
CA GLN A 88 -3.51 -4.11 -1.09
C GLN A 88 -2.67 -4.72 -2.22
N PRO A 89 -2.21 -5.96 -2.08
CA PRO A 89 -1.53 -6.67 -3.18
C PRO A 89 -2.36 -6.64 -4.46
N LEU A 90 -1.70 -6.48 -5.61
CA LEU A 90 -2.39 -6.54 -6.90
C LEU A 90 -3.03 -7.92 -7.09
N PRO A 91 -4.28 -7.99 -7.59
CA PRO A 91 -4.87 -9.24 -8.01
C PRO A 91 -4.05 -9.87 -9.14
N GLN A 92 -3.84 -11.19 -9.08
CA GLN A 92 -3.06 -11.92 -10.08
C GLN A 92 -3.46 -11.65 -11.54
N PRO A 93 -4.75 -11.55 -11.91
CA PRO A 93 -5.13 -11.25 -13.29
C PRO A 93 -4.61 -9.90 -13.81
N VAL A 94 -4.45 -8.92 -12.92
CA VAL A 94 -3.89 -7.61 -13.26
C VAL A 94 -2.37 -7.73 -13.43
N ILE A 95 -1.70 -8.49 -12.54
CA ILE A 95 -0.25 -8.79 -12.65
C ILE A 95 0.05 -9.48 -13.98
N ASP A 96 -0.73 -10.51 -14.33
CA ASP A 96 -0.55 -11.28 -15.56
C ASP A 96 -0.70 -10.39 -16.81
N GLN A 97 -1.66 -9.47 -16.79
CA GLN A 97 -1.86 -8.53 -17.89
C GLN A 97 -0.71 -7.53 -18.02
N ILE A 98 -0.27 -6.94 -16.91
CA ILE A 98 0.89 -6.03 -16.92
C ILE A 98 2.12 -6.76 -17.45
N ALA A 99 2.34 -8.00 -17.01
CA ALA A 99 3.45 -8.81 -17.47
C ALA A 99 3.36 -9.12 -18.96
N ALA A 100 2.17 -9.47 -19.46
CA ALA A 100 1.92 -9.73 -20.87
C ALA A 100 2.15 -8.48 -21.74
N ASP A 101 1.70 -7.31 -21.29
CA ASP A 101 1.88 -6.05 -22.01
C ASP A 101 3.35 -5.59 -22.03
N ALA A 102 4.11 -5.89 -20.98
CA ALA A 102 5.53 -5.56 -20.89
C ALA A 102 6.46 -6.56 -21.58
N ALA A 103 6.01 -7.80 -21.79
CA ALA A 103 6.82 -8.88 -22.38
C ALA A 103 7.44 -8.54 -23.74
N PRO A 104 6.76 -7.88 -24.70
CA PRO A 104 7.39 -7.46 -25.96
C PRO A 104 8.59 -6.52 -25.74
N GLY A 105 8.45 -5.57 -24.82
CA GLY A 105 9.54 -4.65 -24.45
C GLY A 105 10.70 -5.38 -23.77
N ALA A 106 10.40 -6.33 -22.89
CA ALA A 106 11.41 -7.17 -22.24
C ALA A 106 12.14 -8.08 -23.24
N ALA A 107 11.44 -8.70 -24.18
CA ALA A 107 12.06 -9.49 -25.23
C ALA A 107 12.99 -8.63 -26.09
N GLN A 108 12.59 -7.39 -26.39
CA GLN A 108 13.41 -6.44 -27.14
C GLN A 108 14.63 -5.96 -26.32
N ALA A 109 14.48 -5.81 -25.00
CA ALA A 109 15.54 -5.50 -24.04
C ALA A 109 16.67 -6.54 -24.01
N GLN A 110 16.39 -7.78 -24.44
CA GLN A 110 17.35 -8.90 -24.44
C GLN A 110 18.06 -9.11 -25.78
N THR A 111 17.77 -8.29 -26.79
CA THR A 111 18.36 -8.45 -28.12
C THR A 111 19.76 -7.85 -28.18
N ALA A 112 20.66 -8.47 -28.98
CA ALA A 112 22.02 -7.96 -29.18
C ALA A 112 22.11 -6.78 -30.19
N ASP A 113 20.97 -6.26 -30.63
CA ASP A 113 20.94 -5.08 -31.50
C ASP A 113 21.27 -3.82 -30.70
N GLU A 114 21.99 -2.86 -31.30
CA GLU A 114 22.49 -1.68 -30.57
C GLU A 114 21.38 -0.78 -30.01
N PHE A 115 20.22 -0.72 -30.68
CA PHE A 115 19.15 0.24 -30.36
C PHE A 115 17.91 -0.43 -29.78
N ALA A 116 17.68 -1.70 -30.11
CA ALA A 116 16.52 -2.43 -29.67
C ALA A 116 16.40 -2.49 -28.13
N PRO A 117 17.48 -2.69 -27.33
CA PRO A 117 17.35 -2.70 -25.88
C PRO A 117 16.85 -1.39 -25.30
N ILE A 118 17.33 -0.26 -25.84
CA ILE A 118 16.88 1.08 -25.40
C ILE A 118 15.39 1.26 -25.70
N ALA A 119 14.93 0.82 -26.87
CA ALA A 119 13.52 0.89 -27.23
C ALA A 119 12.67 -0.11 -26.42
N GLY A 120 13.20 -1.28 -26.07
CA GLY A 120 12.55 -2.24 -25.19
C GLY A 120 12.33 -1.70 -23.78
N MET A 121 13.37 -1.10 -23.19
CA MET A 121 13.28 -0.41 -21.89
C MET A 121 12.27 0.74 -21.90
N ARG A 122 12.21 1.51 -23.00
CA ARG A 122 11.18 2.56 -23.16
C ARG A 122 9.77 1.97 -23.22
N SER A 123 9.58 0.89 -23.95
CA SER A 123 8.28 0.20 -24.04
C SER A 123 7.84 -0.35 -22.67
N ILE A 124 8.73 -1.00 -21.91
CA ILE A 124 8.46 -1.44 -20.54
C ILE A 124 8.01 -0.26 -19.67
N ARG A 125 8.69 0.88 -19.78
CA ARG A 125 8.33 2.08 -19.02
C ARG A 125 6.96 2.60 -19.38
N GLU A 126 6.61 2.65 -20.66
CA GLU A 126 5.29 3.10 -21.10
C GLU A 126 4.18 2.23 -20.50
N VAL A 127 4.39 0.92 -20.44
CA VAL A 127 3.48 -0.01 -19.75
C VAL A 127 3.38 0.33 -18.25
N ALA A 128 4.51 0.43 -17.55
CA ALA A 128 4.53 0.78 -16.12
C ALA A 128 3.82 2.12 -15.84
N SER A 129 4.09 3.15 -16.64
CA SER A 129 3.45 4.47 -16.51
C SER A 129 1.95 4.42 -16.82
N SER A 130 1.52 3.65 -17.82
CA SER A 130 0.09 3.49 -18.13
C SER A 130 -0.66 2.89 -16.95
N TYR A 131 -0.18 1.75 -16.43
CA TYR A 131 -0.79 1.09 -15.29
C TYR A 131 -0.69 1.92 -14.01
N ALA A 132 0.39 2.67 -13.80
CA ALA A 132 0.50 3.56 -12.66
C ALA A 132 -0.61 4.64 -12.65
N ASN A 133 -0.97 5.16 -13.82
CA ASN A 133 -2.07 6.12 -13.94
C ASN A 133 -3.44 5.48 -13.65
N GLU A 134 -3.66 4.27 -14.13
CA GLU A 134 -4.91 3.53 -13.89
C GLU A 134 -5.07 3.14 -12.41
N LEU A 135 -4.01 2.56 -11.84
CA LEU A 135 -3.97 2.06 -10.46
C LEU A 135 -3.82 3.18 -9.41
N GLY A 136 -3.34 4.35 -9.83
CA GLY A 136 -3.08 5.49 -8.93
C GLY A 136 -1.90 5.28 -7.98
N ARG A 137 -1.00 4.33 -8.29
CA ARG A 137 0.22 4.03 -7.52
C ARG A 137 1.38 3.73 -8.46
N ILE A 138 2.60 3.75 -7.94
CA ILE A 138 3.79 3.46 -8.73
C ILE A 138 3.77 2.00 -9.18
N VAL A 139 4.19 1.73 -10.41
CA VAL A 139 4.40 0.36 -10.90
C VAL A 139 5.87 0.20 -11.24
N VAL A 140 6.47 -0.89 -10.76
CA VAL A 140 7.84 -1.30 -11.03
C VAL A 140 7.81 -2.63 -11.75
N ILE A 141 8.50 -2.70 -12.88
CA ILE A 141 8.63 -3.91 -13.68
C ILE A 141 10.06 -4.41 -13.55
N VAL A 142 10.20 -5.65 -13.10
CA VAL A 142 11.46 -6.39 -13.05
C VAL A 142 11.58 -7.19 -14.34
N TYR A 143 12.70 -7.04 -15.04
CA TYR A 143 12.94 -7.68 -16.33
C TYR A 143 14.42 -8.03 -16.48
N ARG A 144 14.74 -8.88 -17.46
CA ARG A 144 16.12 -9.25 -17.80
C ARG A 144 16.62 -8.46 -19.01
N ASP A 145 17.86 -7.98 -18.97
CA ASP A 145 18.54 -7.26 -20.05
C ASP A 145 19.33 -8.19 -20.99
N ASP A 146 19.93 -7.60 -22.03
CA ASP A 146 20.74 -8.27 -23.06
C ASP A 146 22.06 -8.84 -22.53
N PHE A 147 22.57 -8.32 -21.41
CA PHE A 147 23.73 -8.86 -20.71
C PHE A 147 23.37 -10.00 -19.74
N GLY A 148 22.08 -10.32 -19.64
CA GLY A 148 21.55 -11.39 -18.81
C GLY A 148 21.40 -11.01 -17.33
N TYR A 149 21.50 -9.72 -16.99
CA TYR A 149 21.23 -9.19 -15.66
C TYR A 149 19.74 -8.88 -15.51
N TRP A 150 19.25 -9.08 -14.30
CA TRP A 150 17.95 -8.59 -13.86
C TRP A 150 18.08 -7.12 -13.48
N GLY A 151 17.14 -6.31 -13.96
CA GLY A 151 17.01 -4.90 -13.67
C GLY A 151 15.57 -4.55 -13.30
N SER A 152 15.33 -3.27 -13.00
CA SER A 152 13.98 -2.76 -12.76
C SER A 152 13.76 -1.41 -13.41
N ILE A 153 12.54 -1.21 -13.91
CA ILE A 153 12.06 0.07 -14.45
C ILE A 153 10.79 0.45 -13.71
N SER A 154 10.70 1.71 -13.28
CA SER A 154 9.57 2.25 -12.53
C SER A 154 8.88 3.40 -13.27
N SER A 155 7.65 3.70 -12.86
CA SER A 155 6.84 4.78 -13.43
C SER A 155 7.17 6.20 -12.91
N VAL A 156 8.14 6.37 -11.99
CA VAL A 156 8.32 7.63 -11.22
C VAL A 156 9.02 8.78 -11.96
N ASP A 157 9.94 8.55 -12.92
CA ASP A 157 10.56 9.65 -13.68
C ASP A 157 11.24 9.24 -15.01
N ALA A 158 11.85 10.23 -15.70
CA ALA A 158 12.54 10.06 -16.98
C ALA A 158 13.83 9.24 -16.92
N SER A 159 14.45 9.11 -15.74
CA SER A 159 15.53 8.13 -15.52
C SER A 159 14.95 6.71 -15.38
N GLY A 160 13.72 6.62 -14.85
CA GLY A 160 12.89 5.44 -14.68
C GLY A 160 13.52 4.34 -13.83
N GLY A 161 14.56 4.67 -13.09
CA GLY A 161 15.28 3.72 -12.26
C GLY A 161 14.80 3.76 -10.83
N THR A 162 14.65 2.59 -10.23
CA THR A 162 14.57 2.41 -8.76
C THR A 162 15.89 2.78 -8.07
N GLY A 163 16.96 3.03 -8.83
CA GLY A 163 18.33 3.22 -8.34
C GLY A 163 19.02 1.91 -7.95
N LEU A 164 18.35 0.77 -8.12
CA LEU A 164 18.89 -0.55 -7.82
C LEU A 164 19.87 -0.98 -8.91
N ALA A 165 21.02 -1.49 -8.49
CA ALA A 165 22.02 -2.04 -9.40
C ALA A 165 21.53 -3.40 -9.95
N GLY A 166 21.71 -3.61 -11.25
CA GLY A 166 21.39 -4.89 -11.88
C GLY A 166 22.19 -6.06 -11.28
N THR A 167 21.59 -7.24 -11.23
CA THR A 167 22.21 -8.46 -10.68
C THR A 167 21.92 -9.67 -11.57
N SER A 168 22.83 -10.63 -11.63
CA SER A 168 22.59 -11.89 -12.35
C SER A 168 21.65 -12.84 -11.60
N ASP A 169 21.30 -12.53 -10.36
CA ASP A 169 20.41 -13.31 -9.50
C ASP A 169 19.00 -12.71 -9.48
N GLN A 170 18.03 -13.44 -10.05
CA GLN A 170 16.63 -13.03 -10.12
C GLN A 170 16.02 -12.83 -8.73
N GLU A 171 16.27 -13.76 -7.81
CA GLU A 171 15.68 -13.73 -6.47
C GLU A 171 16.21 -12.53 -5.70
N ALA A 172 17.50 -12.22 -5.85
CA ALA A 172 18.10 -11.03 -5.26
C ALA A 172 17.50 -9.73 -5.81
N MET A 173 17.24 -9.65 -7.12
CA MET A 173 16.57 -8.48 -7.72
C MET A 173 15.13 -8.34 -7.23
N VAL A 174 14.36 -9.44 -7.23
CA VAL A 174 12.97 -9.45 -6.76
C VAL A 174 12.88 -9.03 -5.29
N ALA A 175 13.79 -9.51 -4.43
CA ALA A 175 13.85 -9.10 -3.03
C ALA A 175 14.15 -7.60 -2.90
N ALA A 176 15.17 -7.09 -3.60
CA ALA A 176 15.54 -5.69 -3.56
C ALA A 176 14.42 -4.76 -4.08
N VAL A 177 13.71 -5.17 -5.12
CA VAL A 177 12.57 -4.42 -5.67
C VAL A 177 11.36 -4.50 -4.75
N THR A 178 11.15 -5.61 -4.04
CA THR A 178 10.11 -5.73 -3.02
C THR A 178 10.33 -4.71 -1.90
N ASP A 179 11.53 -4.66 -1.33
CA ASP A 179 11.90 -3.68 -0.29
C ASP A 179 11.74 -2.23 -0.79
N TRP A 180 12.14 -1.98 -2.04
CA TRP A 180 11.96 -0.67 -2.67
C TRP A 180 10.47 -0.33 -2.82
N ALA A 181 9.66 -1.28 -3.29
CA ALA A 181 8.24 -1.09 -3.55
C ALA A 181 7.47 -0.81 -2.25
N GLU A 182 7.80 -1.49 -1.15
CA GLU A 182 7.21 -1.23 0.18
C GLU A 182 7.50 0.20 0.67
N SER A 183 8.71 0.71 0.45
CA SER A 183 9.10 2.06 0.88
C SER A 183 8.57 3.20 0.00
N HIS A 184 8.13 2.87 -1.22
CA HIS A 184 7.63 3.84 -2.21
C HIS A 184 6.13 3.68 -2.49
N ASP A 185 5.44 2.78 -1.79
CA ASP A 185 4.02 2.49 -2.03
C ASP A 185 3.75 2.14 -3.50
N ALA A 186 4.55 1.17 -3.98
CA ALA A 186 4.56 0.71 -5.35
C ALA A 186 4.12 -0.74 -5.48
N TYR A 187 3.66 -1.09 -6.68
CA TYR A 187 3.45 -2.47 -7.10
C TYR A 187 4.64 -2.98 -7.89
N MET A 188 5.00 -4.24 -7.65
CA MET A 188 6.04 -4.94 -8.40
C MET A 188 5.41 -5.99 -9.31
N VAL A 189 5.87 -6.05 -10.55
CA VAL A 189 5.55 -7.11 -11.52
C VAL A 189 6.85 -7.66 -12.10
N VAL A 190 6.97 -8.98 -12.19
CA VAL A 190 8.13 -9.65 -12.79
C VAL A 190 7.76 -10.11 -14.19
N VAL A 191 8.65 -9.85 -15.15
CA VAL A 191 8.52 -10.26 -16.56
C VAL A 191 9.69 -11.17 -16.88
N GLU A 192 9.38 -12.38 -17.34
CA GLU A 192 10.36 -13.42 -17.69
C GLU A 192 10.75 -13.39 -19.18
#